data_AF-A0A6B0X5Y9-F1
#
_entry.id   AF-A0A6B0X5Y9-F1
#
_cell.length_a   1.000
_cell.length_b   1.000
_cell.length_c   1.000
_cell.angle_alpha   90.00
_cell.angle_beta   90.00
_cell.angle_gamma   90.00
#
_symmetry.space_group_name_H-M   'P 1'
#
loop_
_entity.id
_entity.type
_entity.pdbx_description
1 polymer ?
#
loop_
_entity_poly.entity_id
_entity_poly.type
_entity_poly.pdbx_seq_one_letter_code
_entity_poly.pdbx_strand_id
1 'polypeptide(L)'
;MSDQPDKSLILHSKETYGSDFSRDLIEQYKLYVQSADNVSARRVSSGRYLLTVNAALIASYGFQPVDSGQILLVLLVAIAGIVVSLLSYNIIKSHRDLNALKFKVIGEFEQHLPANPYDYEWQLAGEGKGKAYRSVSQIELWIPIVLLILHVIAPALVIVLNTTTLIPQL
;
A
#
# COMPACT_ATOMS: atom_id res chain seq x y z
N MET A 1 22.24 -16.71 -2.69
CA MET A 1 23.07 -16.13 -1.62
C MET A 1 22.12 -15.85 -0.47
N SER A 2 22.29 -16.52 0.68
CA SER A 2 21.27 -16.65 1.73
C SER A 2 20.94 -15.32 2.38
N ASP A 3 19.71 -14.86 2.17
CA ASP A 3 19.12 -13.63 2.72
C ASP A 3 18.70 -13.80 4.20
N GLN A 4 19.40 -14.69 4.92
CA GLN A 4 19.13 -15.00 6.31
C GLN A 4 19.89 -13.99 7.19
N PRO A 5 19.24 -13.37 8.19
CA PRO A 5 19.92 -12.44 9.07
C PRO A 5 21.08 -13.13 9.81
N ASP A 6 22.21 -12.42 9.93
CA ASP A 6 23.42 -12.88 10.65
C ASP A 6 23.16 -13.14 12.16
N LYS A 7 22.02 -12.66 12.67
CA LYS A 7 21.60 -12.83 14.06
C LYS A 7 20.36 -13.71 14.14
N SER A 8 20.42 -14.72 15.01
CA SER A 8 19.27 -15.54 15.41
C SER A 8 18.18 -14.67 16.05
N LEU A 9 16.91 -14.97 15.72
CA LEU A 9 15.74 -14.39 16.36
C LEU A 9 15.72 -14.70 17.86
N ILE A 10 16.04 -15.95 18.24
CA ILE A 10 16.11 -16.38 19.63
C ILE A 10 17.52 -16.16 20.16
N LEU A 11 17.66 -15.25 21.13
CA LEU A 11 18.94 -14.86 21.71
C LEU A 11 19.33 -15.68 22.95
N HIS A 12 18.34 -16.19 23.68
CA HIS A 12 18.55 -16.96 24.91
C HIS A 12 17.81 -18.28 24.80
N SER A 13 18.48 -19.38 25.14
CA SER A 13 17.83 -20.68 25.21
C SER A 13 16.97 -20.80 26.48
N LYS A 14 16.06 -21.77 26.50
CA LYS A 14 15.24 -22.06 27.68
C LYS A 14 16.09 -22.34 28.92
N GLU A 15 17.23 -22.98 28.76
CA GLU A 15 18.17 -23.31 29.83
C GLU A 15 18.81 -22.05 30.44
N THR A 16 19.08 -21.03 29.62
CA THR A 16 19.72 -19.78 30.07
C THR A 16 18.70 -18.76 30.58
N TYR A 17 17.51 -18.72 30.00
CA TYR A 17 16.46 -17.75 30.32
C TYR A 17 15.59 -18.18 31.51
N GLY A 18 15.44 -19.49 31.75
CA GLY A 18 14.70 -20.05 32.88
C GLY A 18 13.25 -20.39 32.55
N SER A 19 12.45 -20.60 33.61
CA SER A 19 11.09 -21.14 33.53
C SER A 19 10.12 -20.28 32.72
N ASP A 20 10.36 -18.98 32.67
CA ASP A 20 9.46 -18.01 32.06
C ASP A 20 9.62 -17.91 30.53
N PHE A 21 10.64 -18.56 29.96
CA PHE A 21 10.97 -18.50 28.52
C PHE A 21 9.75 -18.71 27.62
N SER A 22 8.99 -19.76 27.86
CA SER A 22 7.82 -20.09 27.01
C SER A 22 6.70 -19.06 27.13
N ARG A 23 6.50 -18.47 28.33
CA ARG A 23 5.49 -17.43 28.57
C ARG A 23 5.89 -16.14 27.86
N ASP A 24 7.13 -15.72 28.02
CA ASP A 24 7.62 -14.46 27.45
C ASP A 24 7.75 -14.57 25.92
N LEU A 25 8.12 -15.75 25.39
CA LEU A 25 8.18 -16.01 23.95
C LEU A 25 6.79 -15.86 23.31
N ILE A 26 5.75 -16.47 23.89
CA ILE A 26 4.39 -16.33 23.36
C ILE A 26 3.85 -14.91 23.51
N GLU A 27 4.25 -14.19 24.56
CA GLU A 27 3.88 -12.78 24.74
C GLU A 27 4.54 -11.88 23.68
N GLN A 28 5.83 -12.06 23.41
CA GLN A 28 6.55 -11.37 22.33
C GLN A 28 5.91 -11.66 20.97
N TYR A 29 5.58 -12.93 20.69
CA TYR A 29 4.85 -13.32 19.48
C TYR A 29 3.53 -12.56 19.34
N LYS A 30 2.69 -12.55 20.39
CA LYS A 30 1.39 -11.85 20.38
C LYS A 30 1.55 -10.35 20.11
N LEU A 31 2.49 -9.69 20.80
CA LEU A 31 2.78 -8.26 20.61
C LEU A 31 3.29 -7.98 19.19
N TYR A 32 4.10 -8.87 18.63
CA TYR A 32 4.65 -8.71 17.29
C TYR A 32 3.59 -8.92 16.20
N VAL A 33 2.73 -9.94 16.34
CA VAL A 33 1.57 -10.17 15.48
C VAL A 33 0.63 -8.96 15.51
N GLN A 34 0.30 -8.46 16.71
CA GLN A 34 -0.52 -7.24 16.85
C GLN A 34 0.14 -6.02 16.20
N SER A 35 1.47 -5.91 16.28
CA SER A 35 2.21 -4.87 15.56
C SER A 35 2.08 -4.98 14.05
N ALA A 36 2.09 -6.20 13.48
CA ALA A 36 1.86 -6.43 12.06
C ALA A 36 0.44 -6.05 11.64
N ASP A 37 -0.57 -6.43 12.42
CA ASP A 37 -1.96 -6.06 12.17
C ASP A 37 -2.16 -4.54 12.21
N ASN A 38 -1.53 -3.86 13.16
CA ASN A 38 -1.58 -2.40 13.26
C ASN A 38 -0.98 -1.69 12.03
N VAL A 39 0.08 -2.26 11.42
CA VAL A 39 0.63 -1.73 10.16
C VAL A 39 -0.37 -1.90 9.02
N SER A 40 -1.03 -3.06 8.93
CA SER A 40 -2.13 -3.28 7.97
C SER A 40 -3.25 -2.25 8.12
N ALA A 41 -3.70 -2.01 9.35
CA ALA A 41 -4.77 -1.04 9.63
C ALA A 41 -4.35 0.40 9.26
N ARG A 42 -3.10 0.78 9.56
CA ARG A 42 -2.55 2.09 9.17
C ARG A 42 -2.47 2.26 7.65
N ARG A 43 -2.11 1.22 6.89
CA ARG A 43 -2.11 1.22 5.41
C ARG A 43 -3.48 1.64 4.87
N VAL A 44 -4.55 1.01 5.37
CA VAL A 44 -5.92 1.27 4.93
C VAL A 44 -6.32 2.71 5.24
N SER A 45 -5.97 3.22 6.42
CA SER A 45 -6.29 4.59 6.81
C SER A 45 -5.56 5.63 5.95
N SER A 46 -4.23 5.56 5.87
CA SER A 46 -3.42 6.54 5.11
C SER A 46 -3.72 6.52 3.61
N GLY A 47 -3.94 5.34 3.02
CA GLY A 47 -4.32 5.22 1.61
C GLY A 47 -5.67 5.86 1.28
N ARG A 48 -6.68 5.75 2.18
CA ARG A 48 -8.02 6.30 1.96
C ARG A 48 -8.06 7.83 1.95
N TYR A 49 -7.25 8.49 2.78
CA TYR A 49 -7.19 9.96 2.78
C TYR A 49 -6.70 10.50 1.45
N LEU A 50 -5.60 9.96 0.92
CA LEU A 50 -5.04 10.43 -0.35
C LEU A 50 -5.91 10.04 -1.56
N LEU A 51 -6.61 8.90 -1.49
CA LEU A 51 -7.63 8.54 -2.49
C LEU A 51 -8.76 9.58 -2.53
N THR A 52 -9.21 10.06 -1.37
CA THR A 52 -10.26 11.08 -1.27
C THR A 52 -9.80 12.41 -1.87
N VAL A 53 -8.56 12.82 -1.57
CA VAL A 53 -7.95 14.03 -2.15
C VAL A 53 -7.85 13.90 -3.68
N ASN A 54 -7.35 12.78 -4.20
CA ASN A 54 -7.28 12.52 -5.63
C ASN A 54 -8.67 12.55 -6.30
N ALA A 55 -9.69 11.95 -5.68
CA ALA A 55 -11.04 11.97 -6.21
C ALA A 55 -11.62 13.39 -6.30
N ALA A 56 -11.36 14.23 -5.28
CA ALA A 56 -11.75 15.64 -5.28
C ALA A 56 -11.04 16.44 -6.39
N LEU A 57 -9.73 16.22 -6.58
CA LEU A 57 -8.96 16.84 -7.66
C LEU A 57 -9.49 16.44 -9.04
N ILE A 58 -9.79 15.16 -9.26
CA ILE A 58 -10.39 14.69 -10.53
C ILE A 58 -11.75 15.33 -10.75
N ALA A 59 -12.61 15.37 -9.73
CA ALA A 59 -13.94 15.97 -9.83
C ALA A 59 -13.86 17.47 -10.20
N SER A 60 -12.82 18.17 -9.72
CA SER A 60 -12.64 19.60 -10.00
C SER A 60 -12.50 19.93 -11.48
N TYR A 61 -12.00 19.01 -12.32
CA TYR A 61 -11.93 19.20 -13.77
C TYR A 61 -13.30 19.33 -14.43
N GLY A 62 -14.33 18.67 -13.88
CA GLY A 62 -15.68 18.70 -14.43
C GLY A 62 -16.41 20.03 -14.23
N PHE A 63 -15.89 20.92 -13.37
CA PHE A 63 -16.48 22.22 -13.05
C PHE A 63 -15.78 23.39 -13.73
N GLN A 64 -14.74 23.15 -14.54
CA GLN A 64 -13.97 24.21 -15.17
C GLN A 64 -14.73 24.79 -16.39
N PRO A 65 -14.95 26.12 -16.43
CA PRO A 65 -15.48 26.77 -17.62
C PRO A 65 -14.54 26.57 -18.81
N VAL A 66 -15.10 26.44 -20.00
CA VAL A 66 -14.33 26.37 -21.25
C VAL A 66 -13.94 27.80 -21.67
N ASP A 67 -13.11 28.46 -20.86
CA ASP A 67 -12.52 29.75 -21.17
C ASP A 67 -10.99 29.68 -21.17
N SER A 68 -10.35 30.55 -21.95
CA SER A 68 -8.92 30.53 -22.23
C SER A 68 -8.05 30.97 -21.04
N GLY A 69 -8.64 31.52 -19.98
CA GLY A 69 -7.92 32.11 -18.85
C GLY A 69 -7.44 31.11 -17.78
N GLN A 70 -7.95 29.88 -17.77
CA GLN A 70 -7.81 28.96 -16.63
C GLN A 70 -6.90 27.76 -16.88
N ILE A 71 -6.18 27.70 -18.02
CA ILE A 71 -5.26 26.60 -18.35
C ILE A 71 -4.20 26.39 -17.26
N LEU A 72 -3.69 27.47 -16.67
CA LEU A 72 -2.72 27.39 -15.57
C LEU A 72 -3.30 26.66 -14.35
N LEU A 73 -4.56 26.92 -13.99
CA LEU A 73 -5.23 26.25 -12.87
C LEU A 73 -5.41 24.75 -13.16
N VAL A 74 -5.83 24.39 -14.37
CA VAL A 74 -5.96 22.99 -14.81
C VAL A 74 -4.63 22.25 -14.69
N LEU A 75 -3.53 22.87 -15.12
CA LEU A 75 -2.18 22.30 -15.00
C LEU A 75 -1.73 22.17 -13.54
N LEU A 76 -2.02 23.15 -12.68
CA LEU A 76 -1.70 23.07 -11.25
C LEU A 76 -2.44 21.93 -10.56
N VAL A 77 -3.73 21.75 -10.86
CA VAL A 77 -4.54 20.61 -10.35
C VAL A 77 -3.96 19.28 -10.86
N ALA A 78 -3.53 19.22 -12.13
CA ALA A 78 -2.90 18.02 -12.71
C ALA A 78 -1.61 17.63 -12.00
N ILE A 79 -0.71 18.61 -11.81
CA ILE A 79 0.54 18.40 -11.09
C ILE A 79 0.25 17.95 -9.65
N ALA A 80 -0.67 18.61 -8.96
CA ALA A 80 -1.05 18.23 -7.59
C ALA A 80 -1.56 16.79 -7.53
N GLY A 81 -2.46 16.39 -8.43
CA GLY A 81 -3.00 15.04 -8.46
C GLY A 81 -2.01 13.96 -8.85
N ILE A 82 -1.07 14.26 -9.76
CA ILE A 82 0.06 13.37 -10.08
C ILE A 82 0.91 13.15 -8.82
N VAL A 83 1.27 14.23 -8.11
CA VAL A 83 2.05 14.16 -6.87
C VAL A 83 1.32 13.32 -5.83
N VAL A 84 0.04 13.61 -5.54
CA VAL A 84 -0.76 12.85 -4.56
C VAL A 84 -0.88 11.37 -4.95
N SER A 85 -1.05 11.06 -6.24
CA SER A 85 -1.09 9.68 -6.75
C SER A 85 0.23 8.94 -6.51
N LEU A 86 1.38 9.58 -6.78
CA LEU A 86 2.71 9.01 -6.52
C LEU A 86 2.97 8.79 -5.02
N LEU A 87 2.60 9.75 -4.17
CA LEU A 87 2.70 9.60 -2.71
C LEU A 87 1.87 8.41 -2.22
N SER A 88 0.63 8.29 -2.72
CA SER A 88 -0.27 7.19 -2.37
C SER A 88 0.33 5.83 -2.73
N TYR A 89 0.89 5.72 -3.94
CA TYR A 89 1.55 4.51 -4.40
C TYR A 89 2.72 4.11 -3.48
N ASN A 90 3.58 5.07 -3.14
CA ASN A 90 4.75 4.82 -2.29
C ASN A 90 4.37 4.38 -0.87
N ILE A 91 3.32 4.98 -0.29
CA ILE A 91 2.81 4.60 1.04
C ILE A 91 2.27 3.17 1.03
N ILE A 92 1.42 2.82 0.05
CA ILE A 92 0.85 1.48 -0.07
C ILE A 92 1.96 0.44 -0.27
N LYS A 93 2.92 0.73 -1.16
CA LYS A 93 4.06 -0.15 -1.43
C LYS A 93 4.90 -0.36 -0.17
N SER A 94 5.28 0.72 0.53
CA SER A 94 6.09 0.66 1.75
C SER A 94 5.43 -0.20 2.84
N HIS A 95 4.13 0.00 3.08
CA HIS A 95 3.40 -0.80 4.07
C HIS A 95 3.26 -2.27 3.66
N ARG A 96 3.03 -2.55 2.37
CA ARG A 96 2.99 -3.92 1.86
C ARG A 96 4.33 -4.63 2.07
N ASP A 97 5.43 -3.96 1.72
CA ASP A 97 6.76 -4.53 1.81
C ASP A 97 7.17 -4.74 3.29
N LEU A 98 6.86 -3.79 4.18
CA LEU A 98 7.07 -3.93 5.61
C LEU A 98 6.24 -5.09 6.22
N ASN A 99 4.97 -5.23 5.84
CA ASN A 99 4.16 -6.33 6.31
C ASN A 99 4.69 -7.68 5.83
N ALA A 100 5.14 -7.78 4.58
CA ALA A 100 5.73 -9.00 4.07
C ALA A 100 6.96 -9.41 4.90
N LEU A 101 7.79 -8.45 5.32
CA LEU A 101 8.90 -8.70 6.25
C LEU A 101 8.42 -9.14 7.63
N LYS A 102 7.40 -8.49 8.20
CA LYS A 102 6.84 -8.88 9.49
C LYS A 102 6.27 -10.31 9.48
N PHE A 103 5.58 -10.70 8.40
CA PHE A 103 5.09 -12.08 8.26
C PHE A 103 6.21 -13.12 8.20
N LYS A 104 7.37 -12.79 7.60
CA LYS A 104 8.55 -13.67 7.67
C LYS A 104 9.04 -13.86 9.10
N VAL A 105 9.15 -12.77 9.87
CA VAL A 105 9.55 -12.83 11.28
C VAL A 105 8.54 -13.61 12.12
N ILE A 106 7.24 -13.47 11.84
CA ILE A 106 6.18 -14.28 12.46
C ILE A 106 6.41 -15.78 12.18
N GLY A 107 6.71 -16.16 10.95
CA GLY A 107 7.05 -17.55 10.60
C GLY A 107 8.29 -18.06 11.36
N GLU A 108 9.33 -17.24 11.51
CA GLU A 108 10.50 -17.58 12.33
C GLU A 108 10.17 -17.75 13.83
N PHE A 109 9.29 -16.92 14.38
CA PHE A 109 8.77 -17.13 15.74
C PHE A 109 8.04 -18.48 15.85
N GLU A 110 7.21 -18.81 14.87
CA GLU A 110 6.39 -20.02 14.87
C GLU A 110 7.20 -21.31 14.86
N GLN A 111 8.43 -21.30 14.33
CA GLN A 111 9.36 -22.45 14.42
C GLN A 111 9.72 -22.83 15.86
N HIS A 112 9.51 -21.91 16.81
CA HIS A 112 9.80 -22.08 18.24
C HIS A 112 8.53 -22.28 19.09
N LEU A 113 7.35 -22.25 18.45
CA LEU A 113 6.06 -22.41 19.11
C LEU A 113 5.44 -23.77 18.79
N PRO A 114 4.48 -24.26 19.60
CA PRO A 114 3.84 -25.55 19.38
C PRO A 114 3.01 -25.64 18.09
N ALA A 115 2.66 -24.50 17.51
CA ALA A 115 1.86 -24.41 16.29
C ALA A 115 2.36 -23.26 15.41
N ASN A 116 2.20 -23.45 14.11
CA ASN A 116 2.68 -22.56 13.06
C ASN A 116 1.49 -22.23 12.11
N PRO A 117 0.48 -21.49 12.60
CA PRO A 117 -0.75 -21.23 11.85
C PRO A 117 -0.54 -20.39 10.58
N TYR A 118 0.35 -19.39 10.59
CA TYR A 118 0.49 -18.49 9.43
C TYR A 118 1.17 -19.17 8.24
N ASP A 119 2.21 -19.94 8.50
CA ASP A 119 2.90 -20.72 7.47
C ASP A 119 2.00 -21.86 6.96
N TYR A 120 1.20 -22.49 7.84
CA TYR A 120 0.17 -23.45 7.43
C TYR A 120 -0.90 -22.83 6.52
N GLU A 121 -1.40 -21.63 6.87
CA GLU A 121 -2.33 -20.86 6.04
C GLU A 121 -1.71 -20.56 4.67
N TRP A 122 -0.44 -20.15 4.64
CA TRP A 122 0.28 -19.85 3.40
C TRP A 122 0.42 -21.07 2.48
N GLN A 123 0.67 -22.26 3.05
CA GLN A 123 0.69 -23.52 2.31
C GLN A 123 -0.69 -23.87 1.74
N LEU A 124 -1.76 -23.75 2.54
CA LEU A 124 -3.14 -23.96 2.09
C LEU A 124 -3.56 -22.97 1.00
N ALA A 125 -3.05 -21.73 1.05
CA ALA A 125 -3.24 -20.72 0.02
C ALA A 125 -2.48 -21.04 -1.30
N GLY A 126 -1.71 -22.13 -1.32
CA GLY A 126 -0.95 -22.59 -2.47
C GLY A 126 0.31 -21.77 -2.73
N GLU A 127 0.92 -21.20 -1.68
CA GLU A 127 2.20 -20.49 -1.74
C GLU A 127 2.26 -19.37 -2.80
N GLY A 128 1.12 -18.71 -3.04
CA GLY A 128 0.99 -17.68 -4.08
C GLY A 128 0.87 -18.20 -5.52
N LYS A 129 0.82 -19.52 -5.72
CA LYS A 129 0.57 -20.18 -7.02
C LYS A 129 -0.90 -20.58 -7.19
N GLY A 130 -1.69 -20.58 -6.11
CA GLY A 130 -3.11 -20.93 -6.12
C GLY A 130 -4.05 -19.79 -6.53
N LYS A 131 -5.25 -20.13 -7.03
CA LYS A 131 -6.35 -19.15 -7.26
C LYS A 131 -6.99 -18.66 -5.95
N ALA A 132 -6.75 -19.36 -4.84
CA ALA A 132 -7.38 -19.10 -3.54
C ALA A 132 -6.93 -17.77 -2.91
N TYR A 133 -5.74 -17.27 -3.27
CA TYR A 133 -5.19 -16.04 -2.70
C TYR A 133 -4.62 -15.12 -3.78
N ARG A 134 -5.50 -14.41 -4.51
CA ARG A 134 -5.07 -13.20 -5.22
C ARG A 134 -4.81 -12.15 -4.15
N SER A 135 -3.56 -11.72 -4.00
CA SER A 135 -3.25 -10.71 -2.99
C SER A 135 -4.05 -9.44 -3.25
N VAL A 136 -4.94 -9.10 -2.33
CA VAL A 136 -5.66 -7.81 -2.32
C VAL A 136 -4.67 -6.65 -2.47
N SER A 137 -3.47 -6.81 -1.91
CA SER A 137 -2.32 -5.91 -2.03
C SER A 137 -1.89 -5.58 -3.47
N GLN A 138 -1.99 -6.51 -4.42
CA GLN A 138 -1.67 -6.21 -5.82
C GLN A 138 -2.73 -5.32 -6.46
N ILE A 139 -4.02 -5.56 -6.16
CA ILE A 139 -5.14 -4.76 -6.67
C ILE A 139 -5.06 -3.33 -6.08
N GLU A 140 -4.74 -3.21 -4.79
CA GLU A 140 -4.58 -1.91 -4.13
C GLU A 140 -3.49 -1.03 -4.77
N LEU A 141 -2.42 -1.62 -5.32
CA LEU A 141 -1.36 -0.87 -6.01
C LEU A 141 -1.76 -0.34 -7.38
N TRP A 142 -2.81 -0.90 -8.00
CA TRP A 142 -3.34 -0.37 -9.25
C TRP A 142 -4.17 0.90 -9.05
N ILE A 143 -4.78 1.09 -7.88
CA ILE A 143 -5.66 2.24 -7.60
C ILE A 143 -4.91 3.58 -7.83
N PRO A 144 -3.73 3.83 -7.24
CA PRO A 144 -2.98 5.06 -7.50
C PRO A 144 -2.55 5.22 -8.96
N ILE A 145 -2.26 4.12 -9.66
CA ILE A 145 -1.84 4.15 -11.07
C ILE A 145 -3.02 4.60 -11.96
N VAL A 146 -4.23 4.10 -11.70
CA VAL A 146 -5.43 4.54 -12.41
C VAL A 146 -5.69 6.03 -12.19
N LEU A 147 -5.57 6.51 -10.94
CA LEU A 147 -5.71 7.94 -10.63
C LEU A 147 -4.63 8.79 -11.31
N LEU A 148 -3.39 8.31 -11.36
CA LEU A 148 -2.31 8.96 -12.07
C LEU A 148 -2.66 9.15 -13.56
N ILE A 149 -3.16 8.09 -14.21
CA ILE A 149 -3.59 8.14 -15.61
C ILE A 149 -4.73 9.15 -15.80
N LEU A 150 -5.70 9.18 -14.88
CA LEU A 150 -6.80 10.14 -14.93
C LEU A 150 -6.33 11.59 -14.81
N HIS A 151 -5.33 11.87 -13.99
CA HIS A 151 -4.70 13.20 -13.90
C HIS A 151 -3.86 13.59 -15.12
N VAL A 152 -3.68 12.69 -16.10
CA VAL A 152 -3.12 13.00 -17.41
C VAL A 152 -4.24 13.20 -18.44
N ILE A 153 -5.21 12.30 -18.48
CA ILE A 153 -6.28 12.29 -19.50
C ILE A 153 -7.28 13.44 -19.28
N ALA A 154 -7.76 13.64 -18.05
CA ALA A 154 -8.77 14.66 -17.76
C ALA A 154 -8.33 16.09 -18.11
N PRO A 155 -7.16 16.59 -17.69
CA PRO A 155 -6.71 17.92 -18.08
C PRO A 155 -6.43 18.03 -19.59
N ALA A 156 -5.92 16.98 -20.23
CA ALA A 156 -5.72 16.97 -21.69
C ALA A 156 -7.05 17.14 -22.43
N LEU A 157 -8.11 16.44 -22.00
CA LEU A 157 -9.45 16.58 -22.57
C LEU A 157 -9.98 18.01 -22.41
N VAL A 158 -9.85 18.59 -21.21
CA VAL A 158 -10.28 19.98 -20.94
C VAL A 158 -9.55 20.98 -21.85
N ILE A 159 -8.24 20.83 -22.03
CA ILE A 159 -7.44 21.70 -22.88
C ILE A 159 -7.86 21.56 -24.36
N VAL A 160 -8.06 20.34 -24.86
CA VAL A 160 -8.51 20.10 -26.24
C VAL A 160 -9.89 20.70 -26.48
N LEU A 161 -10.83 20.52 -25.55
CA LEU A 161 -12.16 21.11 -25.67
C LEU A 161 -12.06 22.65 -25.75
N ASN A 162 -11.22 23.26 -24.91
CA ASN A 162 -11.00 24.70 -24.91
C ASN A 162 -10.39 25.23 -26.23
N THR A 163 -9.43 24.51 -26.83
CA THR A 163 -8.88 24.94 -28.13
C THR A 163 -9.87 24.75 -29.27
N THR A 164 -10.67 23.67 -29.27
CA THR A 164 -11.70 23.44 -30.31
C THR A 164 -12.85 24.43 -30.27
N THR A 165 -13.14 25.07 -29.12
CA THR A 165 -14.13 26.15 -29.01
C THR A 165 -13.59 27.52 -29.42
N LEU A 166 -12.27 27.69 -29.48
CA LEU A 166 -11.62 28.94 -29.91
C LEU A 166 -11.40 29.01 -31.44
N ILE A 167 -11.20 27.85 -32.09
CA ILE A 167 -11.03 27.73 -33.55
C ILE A 167 -12.30 27.94 -34.43
N PRO A 168 -13.56 27.73 -33.99
CA PRO A 168 -14.74 27.80 -34.86
C PRO A 168 -15.18 29.24 -35.20
N GLN A 169 -14.42 30.27 -34.80
CA GLN A 169 -14.75 31.68 -35.06
C GLN A 169 -13.80 32.40 -36.04
N LEU A 170 -12.97 31.67 -36.79
CA LEU A 170 -12.15 32.20 -37.88
C LEU A 170 -12.62 31.72 -39.25
#